data_AF-A0A957IKQ4-F1
#
_entry.id   AF-A0A957IKQ4-F1
#
_cell.length_a   1.000
_cell.length_b   1.000
_cell.length_c   1.000
_cell.angle_alpha   90.00
_cell.angle_beta   90.00
_cell.angle_gamma   90.00
#
_symmetry.space_group_name_H-M   'P 1'
#
loop_
_entity.id
_entity.type
_entity.pdbx_description
1 polymer ?
#
loop_
_entity_poly.entity_id
_entity_poly.type
_entity_poly.pdbx_seq_one_letter_code
_entity_poly.pdbx_strand_id
1 'polypeptide(L)'
;MVEEKSKVERQRLAWMILLGSFVICMVITIAVPVTANALVQNLTESLSTFVQANQGTVGIDDTTGNRTALLAGEGGEFIEPGERVLTGDTASALIAVNPPNVEQLLARVQ
;
A
#
# COMPACT_ATOMS: atom_id res chain seq x y z
N MET A 1 31.74 -27.93 -49.99
CA MET A 1 30.43 -27.22 -50.00
C MET A 1 29.46 -27.72 -48.93
N VAL A 2 29.25 -29.03 -48.72
CA VAL A 2 28.32 -29.55 -47.68
C VAL A 2 28.78 -29.25 -46.24
N GLU A 3 30.08 -29.36 -45.97
CA GLU A 3 30.65 -29.17 -44.64
C GLU A 3 30.67 -27.70 -44.18
N GLU A 4 30.75 -26.79 -45.15
CA GLU A 4 30.70 -25.34 -44.93
C GLU A 4 29.28 -24.89 -44.57
N LYS A 5 28.27 -25.47 -45.24
CA LYS A 5 26.85 -25.24 -44.95
C LYS A 5 26.47 -25.67 -43.51
N SER A 6 27.01 -26.80 -43.06
CA SER A 6 26.84 -27.32 -41.68
C SER A 6 27.45 -26.40 -40.61
N LYS A 7 28.62 -25.81 -40.87
CA LYS A 7 29.26 -24.85 -39.94
C LYS A 7 28.44 -23.56 -39.82
N VAL A 8 27.93 -23.04 -40.94
CA VAL A 8 27.08 -21.84 -40.95
C VAL A 8 25.77 -22.07 -40.20
N GLU A 9 25.12 -23.23 -40.36
CA GLU A 9 23.90 -23.56 -39.62
C GLU A 9 24.14 -23.67 -38.11
N ARG A 10 25.22 -24.33 -37.68
CA ARG A 10 25.61 -24.41 -36.25
C ARG A 10 25.93 -23.05 -35.66
N GLN A 11 26.59 -22.18 -36.44
CA GLN A 11 26.91 -20.82 -36.01
C GLN A 11 25.64 -19.97 -35.86
N ARG A 12 24.67 -20.07 -36.78
CA ARG A 12 23.38 -19.38 -36.65
C ARG A 12 22.61 -19.86 -35.42
N LEU A 13 22.65 -21.15 -35.13
CA LEU A 13 21.98 -21.74 -33.97
C LEU A 13 22.64 -21.26 -32.65
N ALA A 14 23.98 -21.22 -32.59
CA ALA A 14 24.71 -20.67 -31.47
C ALA A 14 24.40 -19.17 -31.24
N TRP A 15 24.31 -18.39 -32.31
CA TRP A 15 23.91 -16.98 -32.23
C TRP A 15 22.48 -16.81 -31.74
N MET A 16 21.53 -17.65 -32.19
CA MET A 16 20.16 -17.58 -31.68
C MET A 16 20.08 -17.92 -30.19
N ILE A 17 20.85 -18.90 -29.72
CA ILE A 17 20.89 -19.25 -28.29
C ILE A 17 21.46 -18.08 -27.47
N LEU A 18 22.58 -17.48 -27.92
CA LEU A 18 23.18 -16.34 -27.22
C LEU A 18 22.27 -15.11 -27.20
N LEU A 19 21.61 -14.82 -28.31
CA LEU A 19 20.73 -13.66 -28.44
C LEU A 19 19.45 -13.89 -27.62
N GLY A 20 18.91 -15.11 -27.64
CA GLY A 20 17.78 -15.50 -26.81
C GLY A 20 18.09 -15.43 -25.31
N SER A 21 19.23 -15.96 -24.87
CA SER A 21 19.62 -15.91 -23.46
C SER A 21 19.90 -14.47 -22.99
N PHE A 22 20.51 -13.65 -23.83
CA PHE A 22 20.71 -12.22 -23.56
C PHE A 22 19.39 -11.48 -23.37
N VAL A 23 18.43 -11.68 -24.27
CA VAL A 23 17.11 -11.04 -24.20
C VAL A 23 16.35 -11.52 -22.96
N ILE A 24 16.37 -12.82 -22.67
CA ILE A 24 15.72 -13.36 -21.46
C ILE A 24 16.33 -12.75 -20.19
N CYS A 25 17.66 -12.66 -20.13
CA CYS A 25 18.35 -12.06 -18.98
C CYS A 25 17.94 -10.59 -18.80
N MET A 26 17.93 -9.80 -19.89
CA MET A 26 17.51 -8.41 -19.89
C MET A 26 16.05 -8.24 -19.41
N VAL A 27 15.14 -9.09 -19.91
CA VAL A 27 13.73 -9.06 -19.49
C VAL A 27 13.59 -9.38 -18.01
N ILE A 28 14.29 -10.40 -17.50
CA ILE A 28 14.25 -10.75 -16.08
C ILE A 28 14.78 -9.61 -15.21
N THR A 29 15.89 -8.98 -15.60
CA THR A 29 16.47 -7.85 -14.86
C THR A 29 15.53 -6.66 -14.75
N ILE A 30 14.66 -6.44 -15.74
CA ILE A 30 13.65 -5.36 -15.71
C ILE A 30 12.37 -5.82 -14.99
N ALA A 31 11.91 -7.05 -15.27
CA ALA A 31 10.66 -7.56 -14.73
C ALA A 31 10.70 -7.70 -13.21
N VAL A 32 11.80 -8.19 -12.65
CA VAL A 32 11.94 -8.43 -11.20
C VAL A 32 11.79 -7.15 -10.35
N PRO A 33 12.52 -6.04 -10.59
CA PRO A 33 12.35 -4.83 -9.81
C PRO A 33 10.99 -4.17 -10.04
N VAL A 34 10.44 -4.26 -11.26
CA VAL A 34 9.11 -3.72 -11.56
C VAL A 34 8.03 -4.47 -10.80
N THR A 35 8.05 -5.81 -10.81
CA THR A 35 7.07 -6.61 -10.07
C THR A 35 7.25 -6.49 -8.57
N ALA A 36 8.49 -6.45 -8.07
CA ALA A 36 8.75 -6.22 -6.65
C ALA A 36 8.21 -4.86 -6.18
N ASN A 37 8.45 -3.80 -6.95
CA ASN A 37 7.94 -2.46 -6.62
C ASN A 37 6.42 -2.39 -6.71
N ALA A 38 5.83 -3.02 -7.73
CA ALA A 38 4.38 -3.12 -7.86
C ALA A 38 3.75 -3.88 -6.68
N LEU A 39 4.37 -4.97 -6.23
CA LEU A 39 3.92 -5.71 -5.05
C LEU A 39 4.00 -4.84 -3.80
N VAL A 40 5.13 -4.17 -3.55
CA VAL A 40 5.30 -3.27 -2.40
C VAL A 40 4.25 -2.15 -2.39
N GLN A 41 3.95 -1.55 -3.55
CA GLN A 41 2.95 -0.48 -3.62
C GLN A 41 1.51 -0.95 -3.47
N ASN A 42 1.20 -2.20 -3.85
CA ASN A 42 -0.14 -2.78 -3.72
C ASN A 42 -0.35 -3.51 -2.40
N LEU A 43 0.70 -3.72 -1.60
CA LEU A 43 0.56 -4.18 -0.23
C LEU A 43 -0.01 -3.03 0.62
N THR A 44 -1.34 -2.96 0.67
CA THR A 44 -2.07 -2.14 1.64
C THR A 44 -1.88 -2.72 3.04
N GLU A 45 -1.19 -1.99 3.91
CA GLU A 45 -1.12 -2.30 5.34
C GLU A 45 -2.31 -1.67 6.06
N SER A 46 -2.93 -2.41 6.98
CA SER A 46 -4.08 -1.93 7.75
C SER A 46 -3.65 -0.86 8.74
N LEU A 47 -4.01 0.40 8.48
CA LEU A 47 -3.75 1.52 9.39
C LEU A 47 -4.79 1.54 10.51
N SER A 48 -4.33 1.45 11.75
CA SER A 48 -5.20 1.67 12.91
C SER A 48 -5.37 3.18 13.13
N THR A 49 -6.61 3.66 13.12
CA THR A 49 -6.92 5.06 13.40
C THR A 49 -7.68 5.13 14.71
N PHE A 50 -7.24 5.98 15.62
CA PHE A 50 -7.86 6.19 16.92
C PHE A 50 -8.41 7.61 17.00
N VAL A 51 -9.65 7.75 17.47
CA VAL A 51 -10.35 9.02 17.58
C VAL A 51 -10.76 9.25 19.03
N GLN A 52 -10.49 10.43 19.55
CA GLN A 52 -10.95 10.84 20.88
C GLN A 52 -11.59 12.22 20.82
N ALA A 53 -12.74 12.39 21.48
CA ALA A 53 -13.36 13.69 21.64
C ALA A 53 -12.57 14.53 22.66
N ASN A 54 -12.12 15.72 22.24
CA ASN A 54 -11.40 16.66 23.07
C ASN A 54 -12.34 17.73 23.65
N GLN A 55 -13.28 18.22 22.85
CA GLN A 55 -14.32 19.16 23.27
C GLN A 55 -15.65 18.80 22.62
N GLY A 56 -16.76 19.03 23.33
CA GLY A 56 -18.11 18.76 22.83
C GLY A 56 -18.39 17.27 22.59
N THR A 57 -19.26 16.99 21.62
CA THR A 57 -19.63 15.64 21.19
C THR A 57 -19.18 15.45 19.74
N VAL A 58 -18.43 14.38 19.49
CA VAL A 58 -17.95 14.00 18.17
C VAL A 58 -18.78 12.81 17.69
N GLY A 59 -19.29 12.87 16.46
CA GLY A 59 -19.96 11.73 15.85
C GLY A 59 -18.99 10.86 15.06
N ILE A 60 -19.19 9.56 15.06
CA ILE A 60 -18.51 8.60 14.18
C ILE A 60 -19.59 7.90 13.36
N ASP A 61 -19.55 8.06 12.05
CA ASP A 61 -20.41 7.35 11.09
C ASP A 61 -19.66 6.11 10.58
N ASP A 62 -20.21 4.92 10.84
CA ASP A 62 -19.68 3.68 10.29
C ASP A 62 -20.09 3.51 8.81
N THR A 63 -19.50 2.51 8.15
CA THR A 63 -19.83 2.19 6.75
C THR A 63 -21.19 1.50 6.58
N THR A 64 -21.82 1.06 7.67
CA THR A 64 -23.13 0.40 7.71
C THR A 64 -24.29 1.37 8.01
N GLY A 65 -23.98 2.64 8.29
CA GLY A 65 -24.93 3.70 8.64
C GLY A 65 -25.24 3.83 10.13
N ASN A 66 -24.54 3.13 11.02
CA ASN A 66 -24.61 3.40 12.45
C ASN A 66 -23.80 4.64 12.80
N ARG A 67 -24.29 5.38 13.79
CA ARG A 67 -23.63 6.56 14.30
C ARG A 67 -23.37 6.44 15.79
N THR A 68 -22.10 6.47 16.16
CA THR A 68 -21.65 6.50 17.56
C THR A 68 -21.36 7.95 17.95
N ALA A 69 -21.71 8.33 19.18
CA ALA A 69 -21.40 9.63 19.74
C ALA A 69 -20.30 9.48 20.80
N LEU A 70 -19.17 10.16 20.60
CA LEU A 70 -18.05 10.20 21.51
C LEU A 70 -18.10 11.51 22.31
N LEU A 71 -18.15 11.42 23.63
CA LEU A 71 -18.21 12.59 24.50
C LEU A 71 -16.80 13.01 24.95
N ALA A 72 -16.57 14.31 25.07
CA ALA A 72 -15.30 14.82 25.60
C ALA A 72 -15.03 14.26 27.01
N GLY A 73 -13.86 13.65 27.18
CA GLY A 73 -13.46 12.98 28.43
C GLY A 73 -13.75 11.49 28.49
N GLU A 74 -14.46 10.92 27.51
CA GLU A 74 -14.55 9.47 27.35
C GLU A 74 -13.27 8.88 26.73
N GLY A 75 -13.11 7.56 26.86
CA GLY A 75 -12.10 6.82 26.13
C GLY A 75 -12.30 7.01 24.62
N GLY A 76 -11.20 7.13 23.87
CA GLY A 76 -11.29 7.17 22.42
C GLY A 76 -11.65 5.80 21.84
N GLU A 77 -12.05 5.81 20.57
CA GLU A 77 -12.49 4.64 19.82
C GLU A 77 -11.59 4.42 18.60
N PHE A 78 -11.33 3.15 18.26
CA PHE A 78 -10.65 2.81 17.03
C PHE A 78 -11.65 2.81 15.89
N ILE A 79 -11.35 3.54 14.83
CA ILE A 79 -12.19 3.62 13.63
C ILE A 79 -11.57 2.81 12.49
N GLU A 80 -12.43 2.21 11.68
CA GLU A 80 -12.04 1.46 10.50
C GLU A 80 -11.86 2.36 9.26
N PRO A 81 -11.12 1.89 8.23
CA PRO A 81 -11.02 2.61 6.97
C PRO A 81 -12.40 2.84 6.34
N GLY A 82 -12.72 4.10 6.04
CA GLY A 82 -13.98 4.49 5.41
C GLY A 82 -15.02 5.06 6.39
N GLU A 83 -14.78 4.97 7.70
CA GLU A 83 -15.60 5.64 8.70
C GLU A 83 -15.35 7.15 8.74
N ARG A 84 -16.36 7.90 9.16
CA ARG A 84 -16.36 9.38 9.07
C ARG A 84 -16.48 10.01 10.44
N VAL A 85 -15.51 10.85 10.78
CA VAL A 85 -15.57 11.67 12.00
C VAL A 85 -16.34 12.96 11.70
N LEU A 86 -17.33 13.24 12.52
CA LEU A 86 -18.25 14.36 12.39
C LEU A 86 -18.06 15.30 13.58
N THR A 87 -17.59 16.50 13.29
CA THR A 87 -17.38 17.58 14.26
C THR A 87 -18.25 18.79 13.89
N GLY A 88 -18.81 19.45 14.89
CA GLY A 88 -19.53 20.72 14.72
C GLY A 88 -18.70 21.92 15.21
N ASP A 89 -19.27 23.12 15.14
CA ASP A 89 -18.56 24.38 15.46
C ASP A 89 -18.02 24.47 16.90
N THR A 90 -18.58 23.69 17.83
CA THR A 90 -18.18 23.66 19.24
C THR A 90 -17.55 22.34 19.67
N ALA A 91 -17.23 21.46 18.73
CA ALA A 91 -16.67 20.13 19.00
C ALA A 91 -15.31 19.97 18.32
N SER A 92 -14.36 19.34 19.02
CA SER A 92 -13.02 19.01 18.49
C SER A 92 -12.68 17.57 18.80
N ALA A 93 -12.05 16.90 17.84
CA ALA A 93 -11.62 15.52 17.93
C ALA A 93 -10.10 15.45 17.73
N LEU A 94 -9.44 14.62 18.53
CA LEU A 94 -8.06 14.20 18.33
C LEU A 94 -8.07 12.93 17.51
N ILE A 95 -7.46 12.98 16.34
CA ILE A 95 -7.26 11.80 15.49
C ILE A 95 -5.79 11.41 15.56
N ALA A 96 -5.54 10.16 15.92
CA ALA A 96 -4.22 9.53 15.98
C ALA A 96 -4.17 8.42 14.93
N VAL A 97 -3.28 8.56 13.95
CA VAL A 97 -3.06 7.56 12.91
C VAL A 97 -1.79 6.79 13.25
N ASN A 98 -1.95 5.50 13.58
CA ASN A 98 -0.86 4.61 13.94
C ASN A 98 -0.73 3.51 12.87
N PRO A 99 0.37 3.48 12.12
CA PRO A 99 0.63 2.40 11.21
C PRO A 99 0.97 1.12 12.00
N PRO A 100 0.68 -0.05 11.43
CA PRO A 100 1.12 -1.31 12.02
C PRO A 100 2.64 -1.32 12.14
N ASN A 101 3.15 -1.86 13.25
CA ASN A 101 4.58 -1.96 13.59
C ASN A 101 5.33 -0.65 13.92
N VAL A 102 4.63 0.48 14.11
CA VAL A 102 5.26 1.70 14.63
C VAL A 102 4.40 2.29 15.75
N GLU A 103 4.97 2.42 16.95
CA GLU A 103 4.31 3.12 18.09
C GLU A 103 4.30 4.64 17.92
N GLN A 104 4.71 5.15 16.75
CA GLN A 104 4.91 6.56 16.52
C GLN A 104 3.66 7.19 15.89
N LEU A 105 3.04 8.09 16.65
CA LEU A 105 1.94 8.94 16.20
C LEU A 105 2.37 9.72 14.95
N LEU A 106 1.78 9.40 13.79
CA LEU A 106 2.15 10.04 12.52
C LEU A 106 1.57 11.45 12.38
N ALA A 107 0.36 11.65 12.90
CA ALA A 107 -0.34 12.91 12.82
C ALA A 107 -1.31 13.05 14.00
N ARG A 108 -1.44 14.29 14.48
CA ARG A 108 -2.52 14.73 15.36
C ARG A 108 -3.29 15.81 14.61
N VAL A 109 -4.56 15.55 14.33
CA VAL A 109 -5.50 16.54 13.80
C VAL A 109 -6.36 17.04 14.96
N GLN A 110 -6.62 18.35 15.02
CA GLN A 110 -7.42 19.02 16.07
C GLN A 110 -8.53 19.88 15.47
#